data_AF-A0A7I8MWZ5-F1
#
_entry.id   AF-A0A7I8MWZ5-F1
#
_cell.length_a   1.000
_cell.length_b   1.000
_cell.length_c   1.000
_cell.angle_alpha   90.00
_cell.angle_beta   90.00
_cell.angle_gamma   90.00
#
_symmetry.space_group_name_H-M   'P 1'
#
loop_
_entity.id
_entity.type
_entity.pdbx_description
1 polymer ?
#
loop_
_entity_poly.entity_id
_entity_poly.type
_entity_poly.pdbx_seq_one_letter_code
_entity_poly.pdbx_strand_id
1 'polypeptide(L)'
;MDVKNTPTTDPELFLQLKRTLQTFQSARLNTTYADLKSDPEYTKIGRFFFEKLYAPEDFSFRDASIKKLHKLLKGKIYSGIISAVSKVIELHELSDMLDDRMVEHMIALNVGTDMDMDQYQRVYRSLENYDDRLYQIALGKEVTQLFHRLSKNWAVAVSLNTAHTVAHLFGMGKIIDFIHEGYIGFRSIKNIDERERAWHDEIWFKNREDGKK
;
A
#
# COMPACT_ATOMS: atom_id res chain seq x y z
N MET A 1 -0.04 -11.29 -44.63
CA MET A 1 -0.17 -10.19 -43.66
C MET A 1 -0.84 -10.79 -42.44
N ASP A 2 -0.04 -11.29 -41.50
CA ASP A 2 -0.56 -11.93 -40.29
C ASP A 2 -0.98 -10.86 -39.27
N VAL A 3 -2.26 -10.90 -38.92
CA VAL A 3 -2.83 -10.14 -37.82
C VAL A 3 -2.22 -10.70 -36.54
N LYS A 4 -1.42 -9.89 -35.84
CA LYS A 4 -0.92 -10.21 -34.50
C LYS A 4 -2.13 -10.43 -33.58
N ASN A 5 -2.42 -11.70 -33.28
CA ASN A 5 -3.25 -12.10 -32.15
C ASN A 5 -2.49 -11.72 -30.87
N THR A 6 -2.69 -10.51 -30.38
CA THR A 6 -2.38 -10.21 -28.98
C THR A 6 -3.37 -11.03 -28.15
N PRO A 7 -2.92 -11.93 -27.26
CA PRO A 7 -3.86 -12.62 -26.37
C PRO A 7 -4.59 -11.55 -25.57
N THR A 8 -5.91 -11.47 -25.72
CA THR A 8 -6.71 -10.65 -24.82
C THR A 8 -6.68 -11.38 -23.49
N THR A 9 -5.93 -10.85 -22.53
CA THR A 9 -5.87 -11.40 -21.18
C THR A 9 -7.29 -11.53 -20.63
N ASP A 10 -7.68 -12.73 -20.18
CA ASP A 10 -8.97 -12.96 -19.55
C ASP A 10 -9.15 -11.99 -18.36
N PRO A 11 -10.11 -11.05 -18.41
CA PRO A 11 -10.30 -10.06 -17.36
C PRO A 11 -10.59 -10.68 -15.99
N GLU A 12 -11.27 -11.83 -15.94
CA GLU A 12 -11.58 -12.49 -14.68
C GLU A 12 -10.32 -13.10 -14.06
N LEU A 13 -9.50 -13.77 -14.88
CA LEU A 13 -8.20 -14.29 -14.46
C LEU A 13 -7.29 -13.17 -13.94
N PHE A 14 -7.22 -12.04 -14.65
CA PHE A 14 -6.41 -10.89 -14.23
C PHE A 14 -6.82 -10.39 -12.84
N LEU A 15 -8.13 -10.19 -12.62
CA LEU A 15 -8.65 -9.73 -11.33
C LEU A 15 -8.40 -10.75 -10.22
N GLN A 16 -8.53 -12.06 -10.52
CA GLN A 16 -8.24 -13.12 -9.55
C GLN A 16 -6.77 -13.14 -9.15
N LEU A 17 -5.84 -13.05 -10.12
CA LEU A 17 -4.41 -13.00 -9.87
C LEU A 17 -4.01 -11.72 -9.14
N LYS A 18 -4.62 -10.57 -9.48
CA LYS A 18 -4.39 -9.30 -8.76
C LYS A 18 -4.75 -9.39 -7.28
N ARG A 19 -5.91 -9.97 -6.96
CA ARG A 19 -6.33 -10.20 -5.56
C ARG A 19 -5.39 -11.19 -4.85
N THR A 20 -4.96 -12.24 -5.55
CA THR A 20 -4.00 -13.20 -5.01
C THR A 20 -2.67 -12.53 -4.69
N LEU A 21 -2.14 -11.73 -5.62
CA LEU A 21 -0.91 -10.97 -5.43
C LEU A 21 -1.00 -10.02 -4.24
N GLN A 22 -2.09 -9.24 -4.14
CA GLN A 22 -2.31 -8.32 -3.03
C GLN A 22 -2.40 -9.05 -1.67
N THR A 23 -3.04 -10.22 -1.66
CA THR A 23 -3.11 -11.08 -0.46
C THR A 23 -1.72 -11.60 -0.09
N PHE A 24 -0.95 -12.08 -1.06
CA PHE A 24 0.42 -12.55 -0.85
C PHE A 24 1.33 -11.44 -0.31
N GLN A 25 1.31 -10.26 -0.93
CA GLN A 25 2.09 -9.10 -0.48
C GLN A 25 1.72 -8.64 0.93
N SER A 26 0.42 -8.67 1.26
CA SER A 26 -0.07 -8.38 2.63
C SER A 26 0.42 -9.42 3.64
N ALA A 27 0.32 -10.71 3.33
CA ALA A 27 0.83 -11.79 4.19
C ALA A 27 2.36 -11.69 4.40
N ARG A 28 3.10 -11.35 3.34
CA ARG A 28 4.53 -11.08 3.43
C ARG A 28 4.83 -9.91 4.37
N LEU A 29 4.17 -8.76 4.18
CA LEU A 29 4.32 -7.59 5.08
C LEU A 29 4.02 -8.00 6.53
N ASN A 30 2.93 -8.71 6.75
CA ASN A 30 2.51 -9.22 8.06
C ASN A 30 3.60 -10.04 8.76
N THR A 31 4.40 -10.77 7.97
CA THR A 31 5.52 -11.58 8.45
C THR A 31 6.75 -10.70 8.72
N THR A 32 7.10 -9.82 7.78
CA THR A 32 8.26 -8.90 7.88
C THR A 32 8.20 -7.99 9.11
N TYR A 33 6.99 -7.63 9.56
CA TYR A 33 6.74 -6.73 10.70
C TYR A 33 6.12 -7.45 11.91
N ALA A 34 6.26 -8.77 12.01
CA ALA A 34 5.67 -9.54 13.11
C ALA A 34 6.21 -9.14 14.49
N ASP A 35 7.47 -8.70 14.55
CA ASP A 35 8.11 -8.12 15.74
C ASP A 35 7.39 -6.85 16.23
N LEU A 36 6.99 -5.97 15.31
CA LEU A 36 6.27 -4.74 15.66
C LEU A 36 4.88 -5.01 16.26
N LYS A 37 4.26 -6.15 15.97
CA LYS A 37 2.98 -6.53 16.60
C LYS A 37 3.12 -6.80 18.08
N SER A 38 4.31 -7.22 18.52
CA SER A 38 4.60 -7.53 19.92
C SER A 38 5.08 -6.30 20.69
N ASP A 39 5.39 -5.20 20.01
CA ASP A 39 5.82 -3.95 20.63
C ASP A 39 4.60 -3.08 21.02
N PRO A 40 4.46 -2.73 22.31
CA PRO A 40 3.39 -1.84 22.78
C PRO A 40 3.34 -0.48 22.05
N GLU A 41 4.48 0.03 21.57
CA GLU A 41 4.56 1.30 20.83
C GLU A 41 3.87 1.21 19.46
N TYR A 42 3.96 0.04 18.83
CA TYR A 42 3.47 -0.20 17.47
C TYR A 42 2.11 -0.91 17.41
N THR A 43 1.58 -1.39 18.53
CA THR A 43 0.33 -2.16 18.58
C THR A 43 -0.83 -1.46 17.84
N LYS A 44 -1.02 -0.14 18.03
CA LYS A 44 -2.14 0.60 17.41
C LYS A 44 -1.96 0.78 15.91
N ILE A 45 -0.76 1.18 15.46
CA ILE A 45 -0.49 1.37 14.03
C ILE A 45 -0.42 0.02 13.32
N GLY A 46 0.12 -1.02 13.96
CA GLY A 46 0.16 -2.38 13.44
C GLY A 46 -1.25 -2.90 13.21
N ARG A 47 -2.14 -2.76 14.20
CA ARG A 47 -3.56 -3.12 14.03
C ARG A 47 -4.20 -2.39 12.85
N PHE A 48 -4.04 -1.06 12.78
CA PHE A 48 -4.57 -0.28 11.66
C PHE A 48 -3.98 -0.73 10.31
N PHE A 49 -2.68 -0.97 10.24
CA PHE A 49 -2.00 -1.38 9.01
C PHE A 49 -2.46 -2.77 8.55
N PHE A 50 -2.44 -3.76 9.44
CA PHE A 50 -2.70 -5.15 9.09
C PHE A 50 -4.18 -5.52 9.02
N GLU A 51 -5.03 -4.93 9.85
CA GLU A 51 -6.45 -5.27 9.94
C GLU A 51 -7.37 -4.29 9.22
N LYS A 52 -6.86 -3.12 8.78
CA LYS A 52 -7.67 -2.12 8.06
C LYS A 52 -7.06 -1.75 6.71
N LEU A 53 -5.81 -1.29 6.68
CA LEU A 53 -5.20 -0.74 5.46
C LEU A 53 -4.83 -1.85 4.46
N TYR A 54 -4.41 -3.02 4.94
CA TYR A 54 -4.02 -4.18 4.14
C TYR A 54 -4.82 -5.44 4.47
N ALA A 55 -6.03 -5.29 4.99
CA ALA A 55 -6.94 -6.41 5.22
C ALA A 55 -7.24 -7.12 3.88
N PRO A 56 -7.00 -8.44 3.76
CA PRO A 56 -7.25 -9.20 2.54
C PRO A 56 -8.68 -9.05 2.01
N GLU A 57 -9.66 -8.84 2.89
CA GLU A 57 -11.08 -8.92 2.59
C GLU A 57 -11.69 -7.60 2.06
N ASP A 58 -11.03 -6.43 2.17
CA ASP A 58 -11.66 -5.16 1.78
C ASP A 58 -10.71 -4.07 1.21
N PHE A 59 -9.95 -4.44 0.17
CA PHE A 59 -9.23 -3.45 -0.65
C PHE A 59 -10.17 -2.47 -1.37
N SER A 60 -11.41 -2.89 -1.65
CA SER A 60 -12.40 -2.07 -2.35
C SER A 60 -12.83 -0.84 -1.53
N PHE A 61 -13.05 -1.00 -0.23
CA PHE A 61 -13.37 0.12 0.66
C PHE A 61 -12.22 1.12 0.76
N ARG A 62 -10.99 0.64 0.88
CA ARG A 62 -9.79 1.49 0.89
C ARG A 62 -9.73 2.33 -0.38
N ASP A 63 -9.84 1.70 -1.55
CA ASP A 63 -9.72 2.38 -2.84
C ASP A 63 -10.84 3.39 -3.07
N ALA A 64 -12.08 3.03 -2.70
CA ALA A 64 -13.23 3.94 -2.74
C ALA A 64 -13.04 5.14 -1.79
N SER A 65 -12.47 4.91 -0.61
CA SER A 65 -12.20 5.96 0.39
C SER A 65 -11.13 6.94 -0.10
N ILE A 66 -10.05 6.45 -0.72
CA ILE A 66 -8.99 7.30 -1.32
C ILE A 66 -9.58 8.17 -2.43
N LYS A 67 -10.36 7.58 -3.36
CA LYS A 67 -11.03 8.31 -4.45
C LYS A 67 -11.98 9.39 -3.92
N LYS A 68 -12.76 9.06 -2.88
CA LYS A 68 -13.69 10.01 -2.25
C LYS A 68 -12.95 11.14 -1.53
N LEU A 69 -11.87 10.83 -0.83
CA LEU A 69 -11.03 11.84 -0.17
C LEU A 69 -10.40 12.79 -1.19
N HIS A 70 -9.89 12.27 -2.30
CA HIS A 70 -9.38 13.08 -3.40
C HIS A 70 -10.43 14.07 -3.92
N LYS A 71 -11.65 13.59 -4.20
CA LYS A 71 -12.77 14.44 -4.65
C LYS A 71 -13.12 15.53 -3.64
N LEU A 72 -13.09 15.22 -2.34
CA LEU A 72 -13.44 16.18 -1.27
C LEU A 72 -12.39 17.27 -1.06
N LEU A 73 -11.13 16.99 -1.41
CA LEU A 73 -10.00 17.91 -1.23
C LEU A 73 -9.66 18.71 -2.49
N LYS A 74 -10.17 18.28 -3.65
CA LYS A 74 -10.05 19.02 -4.92
C LYS A 74 -10.51 20.47 -4.75
N GLY A 75 -9.60 21.42 -4.94
CA GLY A 75 -9.87 22.87 -4.90
C GLY A 75 -9.88 23.52 -3.50
N LYS A 76 -9.46 22.84 -2.44
CA LYS A 76 -9.34 23.42 -1.08
C LYS A 76 -7.91 23.95 -0.82
N ILE A 77 -7.74 24.84 0.17
CA ILE A 77 -6.50 25.63 0.39
C ILE A 77 -5.69 25.16 1.63
N TYR A 78 -6.01 24.01 2.24
CA TYR A 78 -5.22 23.48 3.36
C TYR A 78 -3.97 22.74 2.86
N SER A 79 -2.90 23.47 2.59
CA SER A 79 -1.68 22.99 1.88
C SER A 79 -1.06 21.72 2.48
N GLY A 80 -0.93 21.63 3.80
CA GLY A 80 -0.28 20.48 4.46
C GLY A 80 -1.07 19.16 4.38
N ILE A 81 -2.40 19.22 4.56
CA ILE A 81 -3.27 18.03 4.48
C ILE A 81 -3.40 17.57 3.02
N ILE A 82 -3.52 18.52 2.09
CA ILE A 82 -3.59 18.22 0.67
C ILE A 82 -2.30 17.56 0.20
N SER A 83 -1.14 18.08 0.62
CA SER A 83 0.16 17.45 0.31
C SER A 83 0.24 16.00 0.80
N ALA A 84 -0.18 15.72 2.05
CA ALA A 84 -0.19 14.36 2.57
C ALA A 84 -1.15 13.43 1.80
N VAL A 85 -2.34 13.92 1.46
CA VAL A 85 -3.31 13.12 0.70
C VAL A 85 -2.87 12.91 -0.75
N SER A 86 -2.32 13.93 -1.41
CA SER A 86 -1.73 13.81 -2.74
C SER A 86 -0.64 12.74 -2.77
N LYS A 87 0.21 12.69 -1.74
CA LYS A 87 1.26 11.66 -1.60
C LYS A 87 0.70 10.25 -1.39
N VAL A 88 -0.41 10.10 -0.67
CA VAL A 88 -1.12 8.81 -0.56
C VAL A 88 -1.70 8.36 -1.89
N ILE A 89 -2.29 9.29 -2.65
CA ILE A 89 -2.85 8.99 -3.97
C ILE A 89 -1.73 8.57 -4.91
N GLU A 90 -0.63 9.32 -4.94
CA GLU A 90 0.56 8.98 -5.73
C GLU A 90 1.10 7.58 -5.37
N LEU A 91 1.19 7.27 -4.07
CA LEU A 91 1.65 5.96 -3.61
C LEU A 91 0.68 4.84 -4.03
N HIS A 92 -0.62 5.10 -3.95
CA HIS A 92 -1.64 4.14 -4.35
C HIS A 92 -1.60 3.87 -5.85
N GLU A 93 -1.57 4.91 -6.69
CA GLU A 93 -1.51 4.78 -8.15
C GLU A 93 -0.24 4.06 -8.61
N LEU A 94 0.91 4.42 -8.03
CA LEU A 94 2.18 3.73 -8.30
C LEU A 94 2.11 2.25 -7.88
N SER A 95 1.55 1.96 -6.70
CA SER A 95 1.42 0.57 -6.22
C SER A 95 0.51 -0.25 -7.11
N ASP A 96 -0.64 0.31 -7.52
CA ASP A 96 -1.61 -0.36 -8.38
C ASP A 96 -1.03 -0.67 -9.76
N MET A 97 -0.34 0.31 -10.36
CA MET A 97 0.38 0.12 -11.64
C MET A 97 1.45 -0.97 -11.53
N LEU A 98 2.19 -1.01 -10.43
CA LEU A 98 3.23 -2.01 -10.22
C LEU A 98 2.66 -3.41 -9.95
N ASP A 99 1.48 -3.50 -9.33
CA ASP A 99 0.76 -4.76 -9.15
C ASP A 99 0.18 -5.25 -10.49
N ASP A 100 -0.35 -4.36 -11.34
CA ASP A 100 -0.80 -4.71 -12.68
C ASP A 100 0.33 -5.33 -13.52
N ARG A 101 1.51 -4.69 -13.52
CA ARG A 101 2.70 -5.23 -14.21
C ARG A 101 3.13 -6.59 -13.67
N MET A 102 3.02 -6.80 -12.35
CA MET A 102 3.32 -8.11 -11.74
C MET A 102 2.34 -9.17 -12.25
N VAL A 103 1.03 -8.87 -12.29
CA VAL A 103 0.00 -9.79 -12.77
C VAL A 103 0.21 -10.14 -14.24
N GLU A 104 0.54 -9.17 -15.09
CA GLU A 104 0.90 -9.41 -16.50
C GLU A 104 2.05 -10.42 -16.62
N HIS A 105 3.09 -10.27 -15.79
CA HIS A 105 4.22 -11.20 -15.76
C HIS A 105 3.89 -12.55 -15.11
N MET A 106 2.99 -12.61 -14.12
CA MET A 106 2.48 -13.87 -13.58
C MET A 106 1.81 -14.69 -14.69
N ILE A 107 0.98 -14.05 -15.53
CA ILE A 107 0.31 -14.69 -16.66
C ILE A 107 1.34 -15.18 -17.69
N ALA A 108 2.30 -14.33 -18.06
CA ALA A 108 3.35 -14.68 -19.02
C ALA A 108 4.24 -15.86 -18.53
N LEU A 109 4.48 -15.96 -17.22
CA LEU A 109 5.29 -17.00 -16.60
C LEU A 109 4.47 -18.21 -16.10
N ASN A 110 3.17 -18.24 -16.37
CA ASN A 110 2.24 -19.28 -15.92
C ASN A 110 2.29 -19.50 -14.39
N VAL A 111 2.38 -18.40 -13.63
CA VAL A 111 2.27 -18.37 -12.17
C VAL A 111 0.80 -18.19 -11.78
N GLY A 112 0.27 -19.16 -11.05
CA GLY A 112 -1.15 -19.23 -10.67
C GLY A 112 -1.46 -18.57 -9.32
N THR A 113 -2.61 -18.93 -8.77
CA THR A 113 -3.11 -18.44 -7.48
C THR A 113 -2.39 -19.07 -6.27
N ASP A 114 -1.66 -20.16 -6.48
CA ASP A 114 -0.86 -20.89 -5.49
C ASP A 114 0.60 -20.39 -5.41
N MET A 115 0.82 -19.12 -5.80
CA MET A 115 2.14 -18.49 -5.86
C MET A 115 2.92 -18.61 -4.55
N ASP A 116 4.11 -19.21 -4.62
CA ASP A 116 5.08 -19.23 -3.53
C ASP A 116 6.05 -18.03 -3.57
N MET A 117 6.93 -17.94 -2.55
CA MET A 117 7.91 -16.85 -2.46
C MET A 117 8.93 -16.88 -3.60
N ASP A 118 9.33 -18.05 -4.10
CA ASP A 118 10.31 -18.14 -5.17
C ASP A 118 9.71 -17.68 -6.50
N GLN A 119 8.46 -18.06 -6.79
CA GLN A 119 7.66 -17.56 -7.92
C GLN A 119 7.46 -16.06 -7.81
N TYR A 120 7.04 -15.56 -6.64
CA TYR A 120 6.88 -14.13 -6.40
C TYR A 120 8.17 -13.35 -6.69
N GLN A 121 9.31 -13.80 -6.15
CA GLN A 121 10.60 -13.15 -6.39
C GLN A 121 11.05 -13.22 -7.86
N ARG A 122 10.77 -14.33 -8.55
CA ARG A 122 11.06 -14.46 -9.99
C ARG A 122 10.24 -13.45 -10.80
N VAL A 123 8.93 -13.36 -10.54
CA VAL A 123 8.06 -12.34 -11.16
C VAL A 123 8.62 -10.95 -10.85
N TYR A 124 8.81 -10.62 -9.58
CA TYR A 124 9.30 -9.30 -9.13
C TYR A 124 10.58 -8.86 -9.82
N ARG A 125 11.58 -9.74 -9.94
CA ARG A 125 12.84 -9.45 -10.63
C ARG A 125 12.68 -9.29 -12.14
N SER A 126 11.76 -10.02 -12.77
CA SER A 126 11.57 -10.02 -14.22
C SER A 126 11.03 -8.71 -14.78
N LEU A 127 10.50 -7.82 -13.93
CA LEU A 127 9.98 -6.51 -14.34
C LEU A 127 11.09 -5.48 -14.61
N GLU A 128 12.32 -5.74 -14.16
CA GLU A 128 13.49 -4.84 -14.30
C GLU A 128 13.24 -3.37 -13.84
N ASN A 129 12.27 -3.17 -12.95
CA ASN A 129 11.80 -1.86 -12.48
C ASN A 129 12.36 -1.45 -11.11
N TYR A 130 13.67 -1.63 -10.93
CA TYR A 130 14.35 -1.38 -9.65
C TYR A 130 14.07 0.03 -9.11
N ASP A 131 14.19 1.04 -9.97
CA ASP A 131 14.04 2.45 -9.61
C ASP A 131 12.59 2.80 -9.25
N ASP A 132 11.60 2.25 -9.98
CA ASP A 132 10.18 2.42 -9.66
C ASP A 132 9.87 1.87 -8.26
N ARG A 133 10.46 0.72 -7.90
CA ARG A 133 10.30 0.10 -6.58
C ARG A 133 11.00 0.88 -5.49
N LEU A 134 12.22 1.38 -5.74
CA LEU A 134 12.89 2.29 -4.81
C LEU A 134 12.08 3.57 -4.58
N TYR A 135 11.48 4.12 -5.64
CA TYR A 135 10.62 5.27 -5.55
C TYR A 135 9.37 4.97 -4.72
N GLN A 136 8.71 3.84 -4.97
CA GLN A 136 7.56 3.38 -4.18
C GLN A 136 7.89 3.29 -2.68
N ILE A 137 9.05 2.71 -2.33
CA ILE A 137 9.51 2.56 -0.95
C ILE A 137 9.78 3.93 -0.32
N ALA A 138 10.48 4.82 -1.03
CA ALA A 138 10.76 6.17 -0.57
C ALA A 138 9.48 6.98 -0.34
N LEU A 139 8.50 6.85 -1.25
CA LEU A 139 7.21 7.50 -1.15
C LEU A 139 6.38 6.96 0.04
N GLY A 140 6.42 5.65 0.29
CA GLY A 140 5.81 5.04 1.48
C GLY A 140 6.39 5.59 2.79
N LYS A 141 7.72 5.77 2.85
CA LYS A 141 8.40 6.43 3.97
C LYS A 141 7.95 7.89 4.12
N GLU A 142 7.90 8.65 3.03
CA GLU A 142 7.47 10.06 3.04
C GLU A 142 6.03 10.20 3.56
N VAL A 143 5.11 9.37 3.07
CA VAL A 143 3.71 9.31 3.53
C VAL A 143 3.67 9.02 5.03
N THR A 144 4.37 7.98 5.50
CA THR A 144 4.40 7.61 6.92
C THR A 144 4.92 8.76 7.79
N GLN A 145 5.96 9.47 7.34
CA GLN A 145 6.52 10.65 8.03
C GLN A 145 5.56 11.85 8.04
N LEU A 146 4.83 12.09 6.95
CA LEU A 146 3.81 13.14 6.85
C LEU A 146 2.66 12.88 7.83
N PHE A 147 2.11 11.66 7.85
CA PHE A 147 1.04 11.29 8.78
C PHE A 147 1.50 11.30 10.23
N HIS A 148 2.72 10.83 10.52
CA HIS A 148 3.30 10.95 11.85
C HIS A 148 3.35 12.42 12.31
N ARG A 149 3.87 13.35 11.49
CA ARG A 149 3.89 14.78 11.83
C ARG A 149 2.49 15.37 12.02
N LEU A 150 1.55 15.08 11.12
CA LEU A 150 0.16 15.52 11.23
C LEU A 150 -0.51 14.99 12.50
N SER A 151 -0.22 13.75 12.89
CA SER A 151 -0.79 13.12 14.09
C SER A 151 -0.41 13.81 15.39
N LYS A 152 0.75 14.49 15.43
CA LYS A 152 1.23 15.24 16.60
C LYS A 152 0.63 16.65 16.68
N ASN A 153 0.04 17.17 15.60
CA ASN A 153 -0.57 18.51 15.58
C ASN A 153 -1.92 18.51 16.33
N TRP A 154 -2.05 19.35 17.35
CA TRP A 154 -3.25 19.46 18.17
C TRP A 154 -4.45 20.04 17.39
N ALA A 155 -4.22 20.93 16.42
CA ALA A 155 -5.29 21.49 15.59
C ALA A 155 -5.92 20.42 14.70
N VAL A 156 -5.14 19.43 14.25
CA VAL A 156 -5.62 18.26 13.52
C VAL A 156 -6.51 17.41 14.42
N ALA A 157 -6.14 17.22 15.70
CA ALA A 157 -6.94 16.47 16.67
C ALA A 157 -8.33 17.09 16.87
N VAL A 158 -8.39 18.41 17.09
CA VAL A 158 -9.65 19.14 17.32
C VAL A 158 -10.54 19.08 16.08
N SER A 159 -9.95 19.30 14.90
CA SER A 159 -10.67 19.25 13.62
C SER A 159 -11.23 17.87 13.34
N LEU A 160 -10.45 16.82 13.63
CA LEU A 160 -10.83 15.44 13.39
C LEU A 160 -11.98 15.00 14.29
N ASN A 161 -11.97 15.35 15.57
CA ASN A 161 -13.09 15.07 16.48
C ASN A 161 -14.38 15.75 16.02
N THR A 162 -14.28 16.99 15.54
CA THR A 162 -15.45 17.72 15.02
C THR A 162 -15.99 17.06 13.75
N ALA A 163 -15.09 16.70 12.83
CA ALA A 163 -15.43 16.01 11.59
C ALA A 163 -16.02 14.61 11.86
N HIS A 164 -15.56 13.91 12.90
CA HIS A 164 -16.06 12.60 13.33
C HIS A 164 -17.56 12.66 13.67
N THR A 165 -17.94 13.59 14.54
CA THR A 165 -19.34 13.81 14.92
C THR A 165 -20.22 14.14 13.72
N VAL A 166 -19.77 15.03 12.83
CA VAL A 166 -20.56 15.43 11.65
C VAL A 166 -20.66 14.31 10.62
N ALA A 167 -19.57 13.59 10.35
CA ALA A 167 -19.54 12.55 9.32
C ALA A 167 -20.45 11.35 9.64
N HIS A 168 -20.62 10.99 10.91
CA HIS A 168 -21.59 9.96 11.32
C HIS A 168 -23.04 10.37 11.01
N LEU A 169 -23.37 11.66 11.11
CA LEU A 169 -24.70 12.18 10.79
C LEU A 169 -25.01 12.17 9.28
N PHE A 170 -23.98 12.25 8.43
CA PHE A 170 -24.11 12.31 6.96
C PHE A 170 -23.71 11.01 6.25
N GLY A 171 -23.73 9.86 6.95
CA GLY A 171 -23.46 8.55 6.35
C GLY A 171 -22.02 8.34 5.90
N MET A 172 -21.07 9.11 6.44
CA MET A 172 -19.63 9.00 6.20
C MET A 172 -18.87 8.39 7.39
N GLY A 173 -19.58 7.80 8.35
CA GLY A 173 -19.04 7.19 9.57
C GLY A 173 -17.84 6.28 9.32
N LYS A 174 -17.99 5.27 8.45
CA LYS A 174 -16.91 4.32 8.14
C LYS A 174 -15.62 4.98 7.65
N ILE A 175 -15.71 6.04 6.83
CA ILE A 175 -14.54 6.73 6.28
C ILE A 175 -13.84 7.54 7.38
N ILE A 176 -14.62 8.24 8.21
CA ILE A 176 -14.04 9.06 9.27
C ILE A 176 -13.48 8.17 10.40
N ASP A 177 -14.09 7.02 10.68
CA ASP A 177 -13.58 6.01 11.61
C ASP A 177 -12.22 5.51 11.13
N PHE A 178 -12.09 5.16 9.84
CA PHE A 178 -10.82 4.75 9.24
C PHE A 178 -9.73 5.83 9.37
N ILE A 179 -10.07 7.09 9.05
CA ILE A 179 -9.12 8.22 9.18
C ILE A 179 -8.71 8.42 10.65
N HIS A 180 -9.67 8.28 11.58
CA HIS A 180 -9.43 8.46 13.01
C HIS A 180 -8.58 7.35 13.62
N GLU A 181 -8.82 6.09 13.26
CA GLU A 181 -7.98 4.96 13.66
C GLU A 181 -6.53 5.13 13.16
N GLY A 182 -6.36 5.54 11.89
CA GLY A 182 -5.05 5.85 11.34
C GLY A 182 -4.35 6.97 12.11
N TYR A 183 -5.05 8.08 12.39
CA TYR A 183 -4.54 9.19 13.19
C TYR A 183 -4.04 8.73 14.57
N ILE A 184 -4.84 7.92 15.29
CA ILE A 184 -4.45 7.37 16.59
C ILE A 184 -3.23 6.47 16.48
N GLY A 185 -3.15 5.62 15.44
CA GLY A 185 -2.02 4.75 15.19
C GLY A 185 -0.73 5.53 14.96
N PHE A 186 -0.76 6.51 14.05
CA PHE A 186 0.42 7.35 13.79
C PHE A 186 0.84 8.17 15.01
N ARG A 187 -0.09 8.54 15.89
CA ARG A 187 0.25 9.28 17.10
C ARG A 187 1.02 8.45 18.13
N SER A 188 0.91 7.10 18.11
CA SER A 188 1.56 6.24 19.11
C SER A 188 3.01 5.90 18.81
N ILE A 189 3.44 5.96 17.54
CA ILE A 189 4.82 5.67 17.16
C ILE A 189 5.77 6.83 17.44
N LYS A 190 7.04 6.52 17.70
CA LYS A 190 8.15 7.49 17.78
C LYS A 190 9.07 7.41 16.57
N ASN A 191 9.34 6.21 16.08
CA ASN A 191 10.24 5.96 14.94
C ASN A 191 9.53 5.20 13.81
N ILE A 192 9.96 5.50 12.58
CA ILE A 192 9.49 4.83 11.36
C ILE A 192 10.55 3.83 10.94
N ASP A 193 10.15 2.58 10.76
CA ASP A 193 11.02 1.50 10.33
C ASP A 193 11.31 1.60 8.82
N GLU A 194 12.53 1.22 8.42
CA GLU A 194 13.02 1.37 7.03
C GLU A 194 13.40 0.01 6.38
N ARG A 195 12.95 -1.11 6.94
CA ARG A 195 13.34 -2.47 6.50
C ARG A 195 12.90 -2.86 5.08
N GLU A 196 11.89 -2.22 4.49
CA GLU A 196 11.49 -2.51 3.09
C GLU A 196 12.62 -2.28 2.10
N ARG A 197 13.47 -1.28 2.33
CA ARG A 197 14.61 -1.01 1.44
C ARG A 197 15.60 -2.16 1.46
N ALA A 198 15.94 -2.65 2.65
CA ALA A 198 16.85 -3.78 2.82
C ALA A 198 16.28 -5.05 2.18
N TRP A 199 14.97 -5.30 2.34
CA TRP A 199 14.30 -6.44 1.71
C TRP A 199 14.27 -6.35 0.17
N HIS A 200 14.04 -5.15 -0.39
CA HIS A 200 14.10 -4.93 -1.84
C HIS A 200 15.50 -5.16 -2.40
N ASP A 201 16.53 -4.62 -1.73
CA ASP A 201 17.92 -4.82 -2.09
C ASP A 201 18.28 -6.32 -2.03
N GLU A 202 17.84 -7.05 -1.00
CA GLU A 202 18.05 -8.50 -0.88
C GLU A 202 17.48 -9.26 -2.08
N ILE A 203 16.21 -9.04 -2.42
CA ILE A 203 15.57 -9.76 -3.55
C ILE A 203 16.27 -9.46 -4.87
N TRP A 204 16.74 -8.23 -5.05
CA TRP A 204 17.34 -7.78 -6.30
C TRP A 204 18.74 -8.34 -6.54
N PHE A 205 19.55 -8.43 -5.47
CA PHE A 205 20.96 -8.78 -5.58
C PHE A 205 21.29 -10.23 -5.21
N LYS A 206 20.51 -10.89 -4.34
CA LYS A 206 20.86 -12.20 -3.75
C LYS A 206 21.10 -13.34 -4.75
N ASN A 207 20.49 -13.30 -5.94
CA ASN A 207 20.67 -14.35 -6.97
C ASN A 207 21.43 -13.88 -8.23
N ARG A 208 21.95 -12.65 -8.26
CA ARG A 208 22.77 -12.17 -9.40
C ARG A 208 24.23 -12.64 -9.31
N GLU A 209 24.68 -13.03 -8.12
CA GLU A 209 26.01 -13.59 -7.89
C GLU A 209 26.16 -15.02 -8.44
N ASP A 210 25.06 -15.78 -8.55
CA ASP A 210 25.08 -17.18 -9.01
C ASP A 210 25.14 -17.33 -10.54
N GLY A 211 25.01 -16.23 -11.29
CA GLY A 211 25.11 -16.18 -12.75
C GLY A 211 26.52 -15.92 -13.30
N LYS A 212 27.54 -15.86 -12.43
CA LYS A 212 28.96 -15.81 -12.82
C LYS A 212 29.67 -17.11 -12.45
N LYS A 213 29.27 -18.23 -13.07
CA LYS A 213 30.14 -19.41 -13.24
C LYS A 213 29.86 -20.06 -14.59
#